data_AF-A0A2R6I4E3-F1
#
_entry.id   AF-A0A2R6I4E3-F1
#
_cell.length_a   1.000
_cell.length_b   1.000
_cell.length_c   1.000
_cell.angle_alpha   90.00
_cell.angle_beta   90.00
_cell.angle_gamma   90.00
#
_symmetry.space_group_name_H-M   'P 1'
#
loop_
_entity.id
_entity.type
_entity.pdbx_description
1 polymer ?
#
loop_
_entity_poly.entity_id
_entity_poly.type
_entity_poly.pdbx_seq_one_letter_code
_entity_poly.pdbx_strand_id
1 'polypeptide(L)'
;MSFPVATSGNNFFSFTRHSQADDRRSAPGAIGPRAVVRRLAGGSWSGYPDPDSFLYPLFHESNEGTTDGAFYENEEVTNAVLSARETADRAKRADHYERAITTLLEERVHVPASTLDNSFGVRDDVQNSRPHPIASVNPRLVGSGSVSLEE
;
A
#
# COMPACT_ATOMS: atom_id res chain seq x y z
N MET A 1 -6.55 31.95 13.11
CA MET A 1 -6.06 31.33 11.85
C MET A 1 -5.13 30.20 12.25
N SER A 2 -5.65 28.96 12.26
CA SER A 2 -4.88 27.77 12.62
C SER A 2 -4.61 26.96 11.36
N PHE A 3 -3.34 26.66 11.10
CA PHE A 3 -2.91 25.88 9.93
C PHE A 3 -3.05 24.38 10.20
N PRO A 4 -3.28 23.55 9.17
CA PRO A 4 -3.49 22.12 9.34
C PRO A 4 -2.22 21.44 9.86
N VAL A 5 -2.37 20.64 10.92
CA VAL A 5 -1.37 19.64 11.31
C VAL A 5 -1.52 18.47 10.33
N ALA A 6 -0.69 18.48 9.28
CA ALA A 6 -0.54 17.33 8.41
C ALA A 6 0.22 16.23 9.16
N THR A 7 -0.38 15.04 9.23
CA THR A 7 0.34 13.83 9.68
C THR A 7 0.34 12.88 8.50
N SER A 8 1.53 12.52 8.02
CA SER A 8 1.72 11.57 6.91
C SER A 8 0.97 10.27 7.23
N GLY A 9 -0.01 9.93 6.40
CA GLY A 9 -0.82 8.73 6.54
C GLY A 9 -0.17 7.52 5.87
N ASN A 10 -0.53 6.32 6.32
CA ASN A 10 -0.06 5.04 5.76
C ASN A 10 -0.81 4.63 4.46
N ASN A 11 -1.13 5.61 3.62
CA ASN A 11 -1.90 5.41 2.40
C ASN A 11 -1.00 5.54 1.18
N PHE A 12 -0.93 4.49 0.38
CA PHE A 12 -0.07 4.40 -0.80
C PHE A 12 -0.91 4.32 -2.07
N PHE A 13 -0.72 5.28 -2.98
CA PHE A 13 -1.31 5.23 -4.32
C PHE A 13 -0.29 4.71 -5.31
N SER A 14 -0.69 3.70 -6.08
CA SER A 14 0.16 3.12 -7.13
C SER A 14 -0.60 2.81 -8.39
N PHE A 15 0.17 2.76 -9.48
CA PHE A 15 -0.27 2.13 -10.71
C PHE A 15 0.27 0.70 -10.78
N THR A 16 -0.63 -0.24 -11.02
CA THR A 16 -0.30 -1.66 -11.17
C THR A 16 -0.24 -2.01 -12.65
N ARG A 17 0.78 -2.80 -13.01
CA ARG A 17 0.93 -3.33 -14.36
C ARG A 17 0.13 -4.64 -14.49
N HIS A 18 -1.00 -4.59 -15.19
CA HIS A 18 -1.80 -5.79 -15.45
C HIS A 18 -1.44 -6.39 -16.83
N SER A 19 -1.14 -7.68 -16.85
CA SER A 19 -0.89 -8.45 -18.09
C SER A 19 -2.08 -9.34 -18.38
N GLN A 20 -3.01 -8.87 -19.21
CA GLN A 20 -4.10 -9.70 -19.75
C GLN A 20 -3.72 -10.17 -21.15
N ALA A 21 -3.77 -11.48 -21.41
CA ALA A 21 -3.72 -11.99 -22.78
C ALA A 21 -5.01 -11.57 -23.51
N ASP A 22 -4.90 -10.70 -24.51
CA ASP A 22 -6.03 -10.27 -25.34
C ASP A 22 -6.42 -11.42 -26.30
N ASP A 23 -7.47 -12.16 -25.94
CA ASP A 23 -7.99 -13.28 -26.74
C ASP A 23 -8.98 -12.83 -27.84
N ARG A 24 -9.15 -11.52 -28.05
CA ARG A 24 -10.10 -10.97 -29.03
C ARG A 24 -9.42 -10.47 -30.30
N ARG A 25 -8.75 -11.36 -31.04
CA ARG A 25 -8.51 -11.22 -32.49
C ARG A 25 -7.84 -12.46 -33.12
N SER A 26 -8.57 -13.57 -33.17
CA SER A 26 -8.23 -14.67 -34.09
C SER A 26 -8.73 -14.34 -35.51
N ALA A 27 -8.08 -13.38 -36.16
CA ALA A 27 -8.16 -13.22 -37.61
C ALA A 27 -6.98 -13.99 -38.23
N PRO A 28 -7.21 -14.97 -39.12
CA PRO A 28 -6.13 -15.75 -39.71
C PRO A 28 -5.28 -14.87 -40.64
N GLY A 29 -4.01 -14.65 -40.28
CA GLY A 29 -3.03 -13.98 -41.16
C GLY A 29 -2.04 -13.00 -40.51
N ALA A 30 -2.12 -12.71 -39.21
CA ALA A 30 -1.20 -11.77 -38.57
C ALA A 30 0.16 -12.43 -38.20
N ILE A 31 1.15 -12.31 -39.09
CA ILE A 31 2.56 -12.60 -38.80
C ILE A 31 3.21 -11.30 -38.30
N GLY A 32 3.28 -11.15 -36.98
CA GLY A 32 3.93 -10.03 -36.30
C GLY A 32 3.92 -10.24 -34.79
N PRO A 33 4.85 -9.63 -34.02
CA PRO A 33 4.90 -9.82 -32.58
C PRO A 33 3.56 -9.41 -31.97
N ARG A 34 2.96 -10.29 -31.16
CA ARG A 34 1.72 -10.02 -30.44
C ARG A 34 1.94 -8.78 -29.57
N ALA A 35 1.23 -7.69 -29.88
CA ALA A 35 1.23 -6.53 -29.01
C ALA A 35 0.56 -6.92 -27.69
N VAL A 36 1.35 -7.08 -26.63
CA VAL A 36 0.82 -7.23 -25.27
C VAL A 36 0.30 -5.86 -24.87
N VAL A 37 -1.02 -5.66 -24.96
CA VAL A 37 -1.68 -4.45 -24.46
C VAL A 37 -1.62 -4.49 -22.93
N ARG A 38 -0.68 -3.75 -22.36
CA ARG A 38 -0.51 -3.65 -20.91
C ARG A 38 -1.43 -2.57 -20.38
N ARG A 39 -2.38 -2.93 -19.53
CA ARG A 39 -3.32 -1.99 -18.91
C ARG A 39 -2.74 -1.51 -17.58
N LEU A 40 -2.73 -0.20 -17.37
CA LEU A 40 -2.46 0.38 -16.06
C LEU A 40 -3.76 0.46 -15.28
N ALA A 41 -3.80 -0.13 -14.09
CA ALA A 41 -4.87 0.05 -13.13
C ALA A 41 -4.38 0.97 -12.01
N GLY A 42 -5.17 1.98 -11.67
CA GLY A 42 -4.89 2.84 -10.50
C GLY A 42 -5.55 2.25 -9.26
N GLY A 43 -4.83 2.26 -8.14
CA GLY A 43 -5.32 1.76 -6.86
C GLY A 43 -4.69 2.50 -5.68
N SER A 44 -5.34 2.40 -4.53
CA SER A 44 -4.81 2.87 -3.26
C SER A 44 -4.84 1.73 -2.25
N TRP A 45 -3.84 1.69 -1.38
CA TRP A 45 -3.78 0.76 -0.25
C TRP A 45 -3.57 1.52 1.05
N SER A 46 -4.23 1.07 2.12
CA SER A 46 -4.05 1.60 3.48
C SER A 46 -3.63 0.47 4.41
N GLY A 47 -2.45 0.57 5.01
CA GLY A 47 -1.87 -0.49 5.84
C GLY A 47 -1.60 -0.09 7.30
N TYR A 48 -1.09 -1.04 8.06
CA TYR A 48 -0.58 -0.85 9.42
C TYR A 48 0.91 -0.47 9.38
N PRO A 49 1.52 -0.02 10.49
CA PRO A 49 2.94 0.34 10.52
C PRO A 49 3.91 -0.85 10.30
N ASP A 50 3.41 -2.07 10.10
CA ASP A 50 4.24 -3.21 9.70
C ASP A 50 4.25 -3.35 8.17
N PRO A 51 5.43 -3.47 7.52
CA PRO A 51 5.55 -3.66 6.08
C PRO A 51 4.78 -4.89 5.55
N ASP A 52 4.57 -5.92 6.37
CA ASP A 52 3.78 -7.11 6.02
C ASP A 52 2.37 -6.73 5.52
N SER A 53 1.78 -5.70 6.13
CA SER A 53 0.43 -5.24 5.81
C SER A 53 0.29 -4.64 4.40
N PHE A 54 1.41 -4.40 3.73
CA PHE A 54 1.46 -4.01 2.32
C PHE A 54 1.96 -5.17 1.47
N LEU A 55 3.06 -5.81 1.86
CA LEU A 55 3.75 -6.76 0.98
C LEU A 55 2.98 -8.06 0.76
N TYR A 56 2.44 -8.67 1.83
CA TYR A 56 1.76 -9.96 1.69
C TYR A 56 0.44 -9.84 0.93
N PRO A 57 -0.48 -8.90 1.26
CA PRO A 57 -1.75 -8.79 0.53
C PRO A 57 -1.59 -8.38 -0.94
N LEU A 58 -0.55 -7.61 -1.28
CA LEU A 58 -0.39 -7.05 -2.62
C LEU A 58 0.47 -7.91 -3.56
N PHE A 59 1.34 -8.78 -3.04
CA PHE A 59 2.34 -9.49 -3.88
C PHE A 59 2.50 -10.98 -3.57
N HIS A 60 1.75 -11.54 -2.62
CA HIS A 60 1.76 -12.99 -2.38
C HIS A 60 0.70 -13.69 -3.22
N GLU A 61 1.07 -14.79 -3.88
CA GLU A 61 0.24 -15.59 -4.81
C GLU A 61 -1.14 -15.97 -4.23
N SER A 62 -1.22 -16.20 -2.92
CA SER A 62 -2.49 -16.52 -2.23
C SER A 62 -3.55 -15.41 -2.33
N ASN A 63 -3.16 -14.21 -2.75
CA ASN A 63 -4.01 -13.03 -2.86
C ASN A 63 -4.30 -12.61 -4.32
N GLU A 64 -3.84 -13.40 -5.29
CA GLU A 64 -4.09 -13.18 -6.71
C GLU A 64 -5.58 -13.06 -7.02
N GLY A 65 -5.92 -12.08 -7.86
CA GLY A 65 -7.31 -11.81 -8.25
C GLY A 65 -8.21 -11.28 -7.14
N THR A 66 -7.68 -11.13 -5.92
CA THR A 66 -8.39 -10.51 -4.78
C THR A 66 -7.78 -9.13 -4.49
N THR A 67 -6.61 -9.10 -3.86
CA THR A 67 -5.90 -7.85 -3.54
C THR A 67 -4.63 -7.67 -4.36
N ASP A 68 -4.02 -8.76 -4.85
CA ASP A 68 -3.05 -8.68 -5.93
C ASP A 68 -3.76 -8.64 -7.29
N GLY A 69 -3.86 -7.43 -7.86
CA GLY A 69 -4.35 -7.21 -9.22
C GLY A 69 -3.27 -7.27 -10.31
N ALA A 70 -1.99 -7.41 -9.93
CA ALA A 70 -0.86 -7.54 -10.84
C ALA A 70 -0.69 -8.99 -11.34
N PHE A 71 -1.17 -9.97 -10.57
CA PHE A 71 -0.90 -11.40 -10.79
C PHE A 71 0.62 -11.63 -10.86
N TYR A 72 1.30 -11.11 -9.84
CA TYR A 72 2.75 -11.09 -9.80
C TYR A 72 3.28 -12.34 -9.10
N GLU A 73 4.03 -13.15 -9.86
CA GLU A 73 4.68 -14.35 -9.36
C GLU A 73 6.20 -14.19 -9.41
N ASN A 74 6.85 -14.22 -8.24
CA ASN A 74 8.31 -14.26 -8.13
C ASN A 74 8.72 -14.99 -6.85
N GLU A 75 9.40 -16.13 -6.99
CA GLU A 75 9.82 -16.96 -5.86
C GLU A 75 10.75 -16.22 -4.88
N GLU A 76 11.62 -15.33 -5.36
CA GLU A 76 12.51 -14.55 -4.49
C GLU A 76 11.72 -13.60 -3.59
N VAL A 77 10.74 -12.90 -4.16
CA VAL A 77 9.86 -11.98 -3.41
C VAL A 77 9.00 -12.76 -2.42
N THR A 78 8.37 -13.85 -2.85
CA THR A 78 7.56 -14.72 -1.98
C THR A 78 8.38 -15.24 -0.80
N ASN A 79 9.57 -15.79 -1.06
CA ASN A 79 10.46 -16.31 -0.01
C ASN A 79 10.93 -15.22 0.94
N ALA A 80 11.25 -14.02 0.43
CA ALA A 80 11.64 -12.90 1.26
C ALA A 80 10.51 -12.46 2.19
N VAL A 81 9.28 -12.32 1.68
CA VAL A 81 8.10 -11.95 2.48
C VAL A 81 7.79 -13.01 3.53
N LEU A 82 7.79 -14.29 3.18
CA LEU A 82 7.53 -15.38 4.13
C LEU A 82 8.59 -15.46 5.22
N SER A 83 9.87 -15.37 4.83
CA SER A 83 10.98 -15.36 5.80
C SER A 83 10.89 -14.18 6.77
N ALA A 84 10.45 -13.01 6.31
CA ALA A 84 10.23 -11.84 7.15
C ALA A 84 9.15 -12.10 8.22
N ARG A 85 8.05 -12.78 7.84
CA ARG A 85 6.94 -13.13 8.73
C ARG A 85 7.33 -14.15 9.80
N GLU A 86 8.22 -15.07 9.47
CA GLU A 86 8.72 -16.10 10.38
C GLU A 86 9.84 -15.57 11.32
N THR A 87 10.43 -14.41 11.00
CA THR A 87 11.57 -13.86 11.73
C THR A 87 11.14 -12.90 12.85
N ALA A 88 11.48 -13.25 14.09
CA ALA A 88 11.28 -12.38 15.26
C ALA A 88 12.35 -11.27 15.40
N ASP A 89 13.53 -11.45 14.82
CA ASP A 89 14.61 -10.46 14.83
C ASP A 89 14.28 -9.28 13.91
N ARG A 90 14.23 -8.07 14.47
CA ARG A 90 13.80 -6.88 13.73
C ARG A 90 14.75 -6.49 12.61
N ALA A 91 16.06 -6.63 12.79
CA ALA A 91 17.04 -6.24 11.79
C ALA A 91 16.99 -7.21 10.60
N LYS A 92 16.98 -8.51 10.88
CA LYS A 92 16.81 -9.53 9.84
C LYS A 92 15.49 -9.36 9.10
N ARG A 93 14.40 -9.07 9.83
CA ARG A 93 13.09 -8.82 9.21
C ARG A 93 13.13 -7.62 8.26
N ALA A 94 13.84 -6.55 8.62
CA ALA A 94 14.06 -5.41 7.73
C ALA A 94 14.82 -5.82 6.45
N ASP A 95 15.92 -6.56 6.57
CA ASP A 95 16.70 -7.04 5.42
C ASP A 95 15.89 -7.93 4.46
N HIS A 96 14.97 -8.74 4.99
CA HIS A 96 14.05 -9.51 4.16
C HIS A 96 13.10 -8.60 3.37
N TYR A 97 12.49 -7.61 4.02
CA TYR A 97 11.58 -6.68 3.34
C TYR A 97 12.29 -5.75 2.35
N GLU A 98 13.48 -5.25 2.68
CA GLU A 98 14.24 -4.39 1.76
C GLU A 98 14.58 -5.11 0.46
N ARG A 99 14.94 -6.39 0.52
CA ARG A 99 15.17 -7.21 -0.67
C ARG A 99 13.91 -7.36 -1.52
N ALA A 100 12.78 -7.75 -0.90
CA ALA A 100 11.51 -7.86 -1.60
C ALA A 100 11.11 -6.54 -2.27
N ILE A 101 11.20 -5.41 -1.55
CA ILE A 101 10.87 -4.08 -2.07
C ILE A 101 11.79 -3.69 -3.23
N THR A 102 13.09 -4.00 -3.14
CA THR A 102 14.06 -3.69 -4.20
C THR A 102 13.70 -4.41 -5.49
N THR A 103 13.48 -5.73 -5.43
CA THR A 103 13.07 -6.53 -6.60
C THR A 103 11.77 -6.00 -7.21
N LEU A 104 10.75 -5.70 -6.38
CA LEU A 104 9.47 -5.15 -6.84
C LEU A 104 9.62 -3.81 -7.58
N LEU A 105 10.52 -2.94 -7.10
CA LEU A 105 10.80 -1.64 -7.72
C LEU A 105 11.60 -1.78 -9.02
N GLU A 106 12.59 -2.67 -9.05
CA GLU A 106 13.39 -2.95 -10.24
C GLU A 106 12.53 -3.53 -11.38
N GLU A 107 11.62 -4.45 -11.03
CA GLU A 107 10.70 -5.07 -11.98
C GLU A 107 9.48 -4.20 -12.32
N ARG A 108 9.29 -3.09 -11.58
CA ARG A 108 8.23 -2.09 -11.79
C ARG A 108 6.83 -2.72 -11.76
N VAL A 109 6.61 -3.64 -10.83
CA VAL A 109 5.31 -4.32 -10.61
C VAL A 109 4.25 -3.29 -10.24
N HIS A 110 4.63 -2.40 -9.32
CA HIS A 110 3.90 -1.18 -9.00
C HIS A 110 4.79 0.03 -9.27
N VAL A 111 4.17 1.10 -9.75
CA VAL A 111 4.80 2.42 -9.81
C VAL A 111 4.22 3.25 -8.67
N PRO A 112 4.97 3.45 -7.56
CA PRO A 112 4.63 4.40 -6.52
C PRO A 112 4.29 5.77 -7.11
N ALA A 113 3.13 6.34 -6.78
CA ALA A 113 2.81 7.70 -7.16
C ALA A 113 2.97 8.67 -5.99
N SER A 114 2.29 8.39 -4.87
CA SER A 114 2.28 9.28 -3.71
C SER A 114 1.79 8.59 -2.44
N THR A 115 2.27 9.09 -1.30
CA THR A 115 1.67 8.84 0.01
C THR A 115 0.67 9.96 0.34
N LEU A 116 -0.50 9.63 0.88
CA LEU A 116 -1.52 10.65 1.22
C LEU A 116 -1.30 11.23 2.62
N ASP A 117 -1.43 12.56 2.73
CA ASP A 117 -1.50 13.26 4.01
C ASP A 117 -2.93 13.24 4.56
N ASN A 118 -3.09 12.77 5.79
CA ASN A 118 -4.38 12.81 6.47
C ASN A 118 -4.56 14.19 7.12
N SER A 119 -5.59 14.92 6.67
CA SER A 119 -5.95 16.24 7.21
C SER A 119 -7.22 16.16 8.05
N PHE A 120 -7.20 16.73 9.25
CA PHE A 120 -8.34 16.76 10.17
C PHE A 120 -8.67 18.20 10.57
N GLY A 121 -9.96 18.56 10.51
CA GLY A 121 -10.47 19.81 11.05
C GLY A 121 -10.99 19.60 12.47
N VAL A 122 -10.55 20.44 13.41
CA VAL A 122 -11.07 20.49 14.79
C VAL A 122 -11.53 21.91 15.10
N ARG A 123 -12.50 22.06 15.99
CA ARG A 123 -12.93 23.37 16.50
C ARG A 123 -11.84 23.95 17.40
N ASP A 124 -11.78 25.28 17.50
CA ASP A 124 -10.75 25.99 18.25
C ASP A 124 -10.83 25.75 19.77
N ASP A 125 -12.00 25.32 20.28
CA ASP A 125 -12.26 24.96 21.68
C ASP A 125 -11.79 23.53 22.03
N VAL A 126 -11.48 22.69 21.05
CA VAL A 126 -11.04 21.31 21.27
C VAL A 126 -9.56 21.26 21.61
N GLN A 127 -9.28 20.95 22.88
CA GLN A 127 -7.91 20.77 23.38
C GLN A 127 -7.45 19.30 23.31
N ASN A 128 -6.13 19.10 23.23
CA ASN A 128 -5.48 17.78 23.26
C ASN A 128 -5.87 16.80 22.13
N SER A 129 -6.36 17.30 20.98
CA SER A 129 -6.52 16.47 19.78
C SER A 129 -5.15 16.11 19.20
N ARG A 130 -4.89 14.82 18.99
CA ARG A 130 -3.65 14.33 18.34
C ARG A 130 -4.00 13.33 17.23
N PRO A 131 -3.76 13.69 15.96
CA PRO A 131 -3.93 12.74 14.86
C PRO A 131 -2.88 11.63 14.94
N HIS A 132 -3.34 10.41 14.69
CA HIS A 132 -2.58 9.17 14.61
C HIS A 132 -2.33 8.83 13.13
N PRO A 133 -1.16 8.28 12.74
CA PRO A 133 -0.87 7.94 11.35
C PRO A 133 -1.84 6.91 10.74
N ILE A 134 -2.36 6.00 11.58
CA ILE A 134 -3.44 5.06 11.19
C ILE A 134 -4.76 5.83 11.20
N ALA A 135 -5.33 6.05 10.01
CA ALA A 135 -6.54 6.86 9.84
C ALA A 135 -7.74 6.33 10.63
N SER A 136 -7.90 5.01 10.74
CA SER A 136 -9.05 4.36 11.39
C SER A 136 -9.13 4.56 12.91
N VAL A 137 -8.05 5.00 13.55
CA VAL A 137 -8.04 5.26 15.01
C VAL A 137 -8.16 6.75 15.35
N ASN A 138 -8.44 7.59 14.36
CA ASN A 138 -8.66 9.02 14.55
C ASN A 138 -10.15 9.37 14.74
N PRO A 139 -10.47 10.37 15.58
CA PRO A 139 -9.55 11.09 16.48
C PRO A 139 -9.22 10.28 17.75
N ARG A 140 -7.99 10.44 18.26
CA ARG A 140 -7.63 9.93 19.58
C ARG A 140 -7.64 11.07 20.60
N LEU A 141 -8.54 10.97 21.58
CA LEU A 141 -8.56 11.87 22.72
C LEU A 141 -7.49 11.42 23.72
N VAL A 142 -6.56 12.30 24.08
CA VAL A 142 -5.50 12.00 25.05
C VAL A 142 -5.77 12.76 26.34
N GLY A 143 -6.38 12.08 27.33
CA GLY A 143 -6.63 12.62 28.66
C GLY A 143 -7.49 11.67 29.53
N SER A 144 -7.33 11.73 30.86
CA SER A 144 -8.25 11.11 31.81
C SER A 144 -9.31 12.13 32.23
N GLY A 145 -10.47 12.11 31.57
CA GLY A 145 -11.56 13.03 31.90
C GLY A 145 -12.51 13.20 30.72
N SER A 146 -13.80 13.09 31.00
CA SER A 146 -14.89 13.41 30.10
C SER A 146 -14.68 14.77 29.43
N VAL A 147 -14.85 14.80 28.11
CA VAL A 147 -14.85 16.02 27.29
C VAL A 147 -15.73 17.10 27.93
N SER A 148 -15.19 18.32 28.04
CA SER A 148 -15.94 19.52 28.47
C SER A 148 -15.93 20.52 27.33
N LEU A 149 -17.06 21.16 27.06
CA LEU A 149 -17.13 22.36 26.22
C LEU A 149 -16.92 23.56 27.14
N GLU A 150 -16.09 24.51 26.73
CA GLU A 150 -16.12 25.85 27.33
C GLU A 150 -17.18 26.65 26.58
N GLU A 151 -18.10 27.27 27.32
CA GLU A 151 -19.13 28.16 26.78
C GLU A 151 -18.56 29.54 26.43
#